data_AF-A0A7C1ISE4-F1
#
_entry.id   AF-A0A7C1ISE4-F1
#
_cell.length_a   1.000
_cell.length_b   1.000
_cell.length_c   1.000
_cell.angle_alpha   90.00
_cell.angle_beta   90.00
_cell.angle_gamma   90.00
#
_symmetry.space_group_name_H-M   'P 1'
#
loop_
_entity.id
_entity.type
_entity.pdbx_description
1 polymer ?
#
loop_
_entity_poly.entity_id
_entity_poly.type
_entity_poly.pdbx_seq_one_letter_code
_entity_poly.pdbx_strand_id
1 'polypeptide(L)'
;MDFIITTLGGLLPNIPLYIIWITGIVLATNLRRSDGRITAFAAGGLMLVLANNLCLSVVNANLPLWLSNSGGSVANLSFVYGLTSVMNACIASVAWILILLAIFTGRD
;
A
#
# COMPACT_ATOMS: atom_id res chain seq x y z
N MET A 1 -8.96 -12.57 -19.79
CA MET A 1 -10.02 -11.89 -19.00
C MET A 1 -9.88 -12.17 -17.51
N ASP A 2 -9.36 -13.35 -17.14
CA ASP A 2 -9.22 -13.75 -15.74
C ASP A 2 -8.37 -12.79 -14.91
N PHE A 3 -7.24 -12.30 -15.42
CA PHE A 3 -6.39 -11.33 -14.71
C PHE A 3 -7.16 -10.11 -14.19
N ILE A 4 -8.03 -9.52 -15.02
CA ILE A 4 -8.80 -8.32 -14.65
C ILE A 4 -9.85 -8.67 -13.59
N ILE A 5 -10.53 -9.80 -13.73
CA ILE A 5 -11.58 -10.25 -12.82
C ILE A 5 -10.99 -10.62 -11.45
N THR A 6 -9.88 -11.36 -11.41
CA THR A 6 -9.21 -11.75 -10.16
C THR A 6 -8.64 -10.52 -9.44
N THR A 7 -8.08 -9.57 -10.19
CA THR A 7 -7.51 -8.35 -9.61
C THR A 7 -8.59 -7.41 -9.10
N LEU A 8 -9.67 -7.15 -9.86
CA LEU A 8 -10.81 -6.35 -9.40
C LEU A 8 -11.56 -7.04 -8.24
N GLY A 9 -11.70 -8.36 -8.31
CA GLY A 9 -12.25 -9.19 -7.23
C GLY A 9 -11.48 -9.06 -5.92
N GLY A 10 -10.15 -9.06 -5.99
CA GLY A 10 -9.27 -8.89 -4.83
C GLY A 10 -9.24 -7.47 -4.25
N LEU A 11 -9.63 -6.46 -5.03
CA LEU A 11 -9.65 -5.06 -4.59
C LEU A 11 -10.96 -4.68 -3.89
N LEU A 12 -12.07 -5.37 -4.19
CA LEU A 12 -13.40 -5.11 -3.62
C LEU A 12 -13.42 -5.08 -2.08
N PRO A 13 -12.81 -6.04 -1.36
CA PRO A 13 -12.77 -6.01 0.12
C PRO A 13 -11.98 -4.81 0.68
N ASN A 14 -11.04 -4.27 -0.09
CA ASN A 14 -10.14 -3.19 0.33
C ASN A 14 -10.68 -1.79 0.01
N ILE A 15 -11.85 -1.68 -0.63
CA ILE A 15 -12.47 -0.39 -0.99
C ILE A 15 -12.60 0.57 0.21
N PRO A 16 -13.11 0.15 1.39
CA PRO A 16 -13.23 1.06 2.53
C PRO A 16 -11.88 1.64 2.95
N LEU A 17 -10.83 0.80 2.91
CA LEU A 17 -9.47 1.20 3.22
C LEU A 17 -8.99 2.25 2.20
N TYR A 18 -9.14 1.99 0.90
CA TYR A 18 -8.73 2.94 -0.15
C TYR A 18 -9.42 4.30 -0.03
N ILE A 19 -10.70 4.32 0.34
CA ILE A 19 -11.43 5.58 0.59
C ILE A 19 -10.76 6.38 1.71
N ILE A 20 -10.38 5.73 2.82
CA ILE A 20 -9.68 6.39 3.94
C ILE A 20 -8.34 6.98 3.46
N TRP A 21 -7.53 6.21 2.73
CA TRP A 21 -6.23 6.68 2.24
C TRP A 21 -6.37 7.85 1.26
N ILE A 22 -7.29 7.77 0.31
CA ILE A 22 -7.54 8.85 -0.66
C ILE A 22 -8.02 10.10 0.07
N THR A 23 -8.95 9.95 1.01
CA THR A 23 -9.46 11.09 1.81
C THR A 23 -8.35 11.73 2.62
N GLY A 24 -7.46 10.93 3.23
CA GLY A 24 -6.28 11.42 3.94
C GLY A 24 -5.33 12.20 3.04
N ILE A 25 -5.06 11.72 1.82
CA ILE A 25 -4.21 12.42 0.84
C ILE A 25 -4.86 13.74 0.40
N VAL A 26 -6.15 13.74 0.13
CA VAL A 26 -6.91 14.94 -0.25
C VAL A 26 -6.92 15.97 0.88
N LEU A 27 -7.10 15.54 2.13
CA LEU A 27 -7.03 16.43 3.29
C LEU A 27 -5.62 16.99 3.49
N ALA A 28 -4.59 16.14 3.43
CA ALA A 28 -3.20 16.57 3.58
C ALA A 28 -2.78 17.57 2.49
N THR A 29 -3.25 17.39 1.27
CA THR A 29 -2.96 18.32 0.16
C THR A 29 -3.76 19.62 0.23
N ASN A 30 -5.00 19.60 0.74
CA ASN A 30 -5.81 20.81 0.92
C ASN A 30 -5.43 21.65 2.15
N LEU A 31 -4.96 21.02 3.24
CA LEU A 31 -4.45 21.72 4.43
C LEU A 31 -3.06 22.36 4.25
N ARG A 32 -2.47 22.23 3.06
CA ARG A 32 -1.12 22.69 2.69
C ARG A 32 -0.88 24.20 2.79
N ARG A 33 -1.90 25.00 3.13
CA ARG A 33 -1.80 26.45 3.33
C ARG A 33 -1.11 26.87 4.63
N SER A 34 -0.95 25.99 5.62
CA SER A 34 -0.31 26.33 6.91
C SER A 34 1.20 26.02 6.92
N ASP A 35 1.62 24.83 6.49
CA ASP A 35 3.04 24.45 6.43
C ASP A 35 3.30 23.41 5.31
N GLY A 36 3.92 23.85 4.23
CA GLY A 36 4.11 23.06 3.01
C GLY A 36 5.00 21.82 3.15
N ARG A 37 5.81 21.74 4.23
CA ARG A 37 6.71 20.61 4.51
C ARG A 37 6.00 19.46 5.23
N ILE A 38 5.23 19.78 6.28
CA ILE A 38 4.47 18.79 7.07
C ILE A 38 3.47 18.04 6.20
N THR A 39 2.75 18.79 5.37
CA THR A 39 1.76 18.24 4.44
C THR A 39 2.39 17.40 3.32
N ALA A 40 3.62 17.70 2.90
CA ALA A 40 4.35 16.89 1.94
C ALA A 40 4.78 15.53 2.52
N PHE A 41 5.26 15.49 3.77
CA PHE A 41 5.62 14.23 4.44
C PHE A 41 4.39 13.36 4.72
N ALA A 42 3.29 13.96 5.17
CA ALA A 42 2.03 13.23 5.39
C ALA A 42 1.46 12.67 4.07
N ALA A 43 1.37 13.49 3.03
CA ALA A 43 0.91 13.05 1.72
C ALA A 43 1.82 11.97 1.12
N GLY A 44 3.14 12.12 1.26
CA GLY A 44 4.13 11.14 0.81
C GLY A 44 3.97 9.80 1.52
N GLY A 45 3.87 9.79 2.85
CA GLY A 45 3.64 8.57 3.63
C GLY A 45 2.32 7.89 3.25
N LEU A 46 1.23 8.65 3.14
CA LEU A 46 -0.08 8.11 2.74
C LEU A 46 -0.07 7.54 1.32
N MET A 47 0.57 8.22 0.36
CA MET A 47 0.74 7.69 -1.00
C MET A 47 1.56 6.41 -1.03
N LEU A 48 2.63 6.35 -0.22
CA LEU A 48 3.52 5.19 -0.18
C LEU A 48 2.81 3.96 0.37
N VAL A 49 1.97 4.11 1.41
CA VAL A 49 1.12 3.01 1.89
C VAL A 49 0.05 2.62 0.88
N LEU A 50 -0.56 3.59 0.19
CA LEU A 50 -1.58 3.30 -0.83
C LEU A 50 -0.97 2.51 -2.00
N ALA A 51 0.16 2.95 -2.54
CA ALA A 51 0.86 2.28 -3.62
C ALA A 51 1.31 0.86 -3.21
N ASN A 52 1.82 0.71 -2.00
CA ASN A 52 2.23 -0.58 -1.46
C ASN A 52 1.04 -1.55 -1.32
N ASN A 53 -0.11 -1.09 -0.81
CA ASN A 53 -1.32 -1.91 -0.72
C ASN A 53 -1.88 -2.32 -2.10
N LEU A 54 -1.82 -1.44 -3.10
CA LEU A 54 -2.21 -1.78 -4.47
C LEU A 54 -1.27 -2.85 -5.05
N CYS A 55 0.04 -2.67 -4.91
CA CYS A 55 1.03 -3.64 -5.36
C CYS A 55 0.78 -5.01 -4.71
N LEU A 56 0.60 -5.05 -3.39
CA LEU A 56 0.30 -6.28 -2.65
C LEU A 56 -1.00 -6.94 -3.10
N SER A 57 -2.04 -6.16 -3.38
CA SER A 57 -3.32 -6.70 -3.85
C SER A 57 -3.17 -7.35 -5.22
N VAL A 58 -2.42 -6.71 -6.14
CA VAL A 58 -2.10 -7.27 -7.45
C VAL A 58 -1.25 -8.53 -7.32
N VAL A 59 -0.21 -8.49 -6.49
CA VAL A 59 0.69 -9.63 -6.25
C VAL A 59 -0.10 -10.80 -5.67
N ASN A 60 -0.85 -10.60 -4.58
CA ASN A 60 -1.61 -11.65 -3.91
C ASN A 60 -2.71 -12.24 -4.81
N ALA A 61 -3.36 -11.43 -5.65
CA ALA A 61 -4.38 -11.91 -6.58
C ALA A 61 -3.79 -12.76 -7.72
N ASN A 62 -2.57 -12.45 -8.17
CA ASN A 62 -1.99 -13.06 -9.37
C ASN A 62 -0.91 -14.11 -9.07
N LEU A 63 -0.32 -14.12 -7.88
CA LEU A 63 0.67 -15.12 -7.46
C LEU A 63 0.16 -16.56 -7.63
N PRO A 64 -1.06 -16.91 -7.15
CA PRO A 64 -1.56 -18.28 -7.27
C PRO A 64 -1.75 -18.70 -8.72
N LEU A 65 -2.21 -17.78 -9.58
CA LEU A 65 -2.38 -18.02 -11.02
C LEU A 65 -1.03 -18.23 -11.71
N TRP A 66 -0.03 -17.42 -11.35
CA TRP A 66 1.32 -17.52 -11.94
C TRP A 66 2.01 -18.83 -11.54
N LEU A 67 1.89 -19.24 -10.27
CA LEU A 67 2.42 -20.53 -9.81
C LEU A 67 1.67 -21.73 -10.40
N SER A 68 0.34 -21.64 -10.53
CA SER A 68 -0.47 -22.67 -11.19
C SER A 68 -0.03 -22.90 -12.64
N ASN A 69 0.28 -21.83 -13.38
CA ASN A 69 0.68 -21.93 -14.79
C ASN A 69 2.15 -22.37 -14.98
N SER A 70 3.01 -22.19 -13.98
CA SER A 70 4.42 -22.55 -14.02
C SER A 70 4.74 -23.91 -13.38
N GLY A 71 3.72 -24.65 -12.92
CA GLY A 71 3.88 -25.94 -12.26
C GLY A 71 4.52 -25.84 -10.87
N GLY A 72 4.43 -24.67 -10.23
CA GLY A 72 5.11 -24.36 -8.98
C GLY A 72 4.49 -25.07 -7.77
N SER A 73 5.36 -25.57 -6.88
CA SER A 73 4.98 -26.20 -5.60
C SER A 73 4.41 -25.20 -4.59
N VAL A 74 3.52 -25.66 -3.70
CA VAL A 74 2.95 -24.89 -2.57
C VAL A 74 4.05 -24.33 -1.64
N ALA A 75 5.21 -24.98 -1.55
CA ALA A 75 6.35 -24.47 -0.78
C ALA A 75 6.88 -23.13 -1.34
N ASN A 76 6.81 -22.94 -2.66
CA ASN A 76 7.25 -21.70 -3.32
C ASN A 76 6.26 -20.56 -3.04
N LEU A 77 4.96 -20.86 -2.91
CA LEU A 77 3.93 -19.89 -2.53
C LEU A 77 4.22 -19.30 -1.14
N SER A 78 4.45 -20.15 -0.14
CA SER A 78 4.75 -19.70 1.21
C SER A 78 6.04 -18.89 1.29
N PHE A 79 7.08 -19.29 0.55
CA PHE A 79 8.33 -18.54 0.49
C PHE A 79 8.14 -17.15 -0.11
N VAL A 80 7.43 -17.05 -1.25
CA VAL A 80 7.19 -15.77 -1.91
C VAL A 80 6.28 -14.87 -1.07
N TYR A 81 5.23 -15.40 -0.43
CA TYR A 81 4.43 -14.61 0.51
C TYR A 81 5.24 -14.13 1.71
N GLY A 82 6.12 -14.96 2.27
CA GLY A 82 7.03 -14.57 3.35
C GLY A 82 7.93 -13.41 2.95
N LEU A 83 8.56 -13.51 1.77
CA LEU A 83 9.44 -12.47 1.23
C LEU A 83 8.67 -11.16 0.97
N THR A 84 7.49 -11.27 0.37
CA THR A 84 6.60 -10.13 0.10
C THR A 84 6.13 -9.47 1.41
N SER A 85 5.86 -10.25 2.46
CA SER A 85 5.49 -9.75 3.78
C SER A 85 6.62 -8.98 4.46
N VAL A 86 7.86 -9.44 4.34
CA VAL A 86 9.03 -8.73 4.89
C VAL A 86 9.22 -7.40 4.17
N MET A 87 9.18 -7.40 2.82
CA MET A 87 9.30 -6.16 2.05
C MET A 87 8.17 -5.17 2.38
N ASN A 88 6.94 -5.67 2.51
CA ASN A 88 5.80 -4.88 2.95
C ASN A 88 6.05 -4.22 4.31
N ALA A 89 6.55 -4.98 5.30
CA ALA A 89 6.84 -4.44 6.62
C ALA A 89 7.89 -3.33 6.58
N CYS A 90 8.93 -3.46 5.74
CA CYS A 90 9.93 -2.42 5.54
C CYS A 90 9.33 -1.14 4.94
N ILE A 91 8.54 -1.28 3.85
CA ILE A 91 7.89 -0.16 3.16
C ILE A 91 6.88 0.52 4.09
N ALA A 92 6.06 -0.25 4.81
CA ALA A 92 5.10 0.26 5.78
C ALA A 92 5.80 1.03 6.92
N SER A 93 6.93 0.51 7.42
CA SER A 93 7.71 1.20 8.46
C SER A 93 8.22 2.56 7.98
N VAL A 94 8.76 2.65 6.76
CA VAL A 94 9.20 3.92 6.17
C VAL A 94 8.02 4.88 6.02
N ALA A 95 6.87 4.39 5.55
CA ALA A 95 5.67 5.20 5.40
C ALA A 95 5.17 5.76 6.74
N TRP A 96 5.16 4.93 7.78
CA TRP A 96 4.79 5.35 9.14
C TRP A 96 5.78 6.36 9.72
N ILE A 97 7.09 6.21 9.46
CA ILE A 97 8.10 7.20 9.87
C ILE A 97 7.79 8.57 9.22
N LEU A 98 7.46 8.60 7.92
CA LEU A 98 7.09 9.85 7.24
C LEU A 98 5.84 10.50 7.84
N ILE A 99 4.84 9.70 8.19
CA ILE A 99 3.62 10.18 8.84
C ILE A 99 3.93 10.72 10.25
N LEU A 100 4.74 10.02 11.04
CA LEU A 100 5.14 10.46 12.38
C LEU A 100 5.95 11.76 12.32
N LEU A 101 6.91 11.86 11.38
CA LEU A 101 7.65 13.10 11.15
C LEU A 101 6.70 14.25 10.83
N ALA A 102 5.70 14.03 9.97
CA ALA A 102 4.71 15.06 9.68
C ALA A 102 3.95 15.53 10.95
N ILE A 103 3.54 14.59 11.80
CA ILE A 103 2.81 14.91 13.05
C ILE A 103 3.67 15.70 14.03
N PHE A 104 4.94 15.31 14.22
CA PHE A 104 5.81 15.93 15.21
C PHE A 104 6.44 17.25 14.74
N THR A 105 6.62 17.44 13.43
CA THR A 105 7.20 18.69 12.88
C THR A 105 6.23 19.87 12.97
N GLY A 106 4.92 19.64 13.11
CA GLY A 106 3.90 20.70 13.22
C GLY A 106 3.54 21.11 14.64
N ARG A 107 4.38 20.77 15.62
CA ARG A 107 4.10 20.97 17.05
C ARG A 107 4.95 22.07 17.70
N ASP A 108 5.76 22.77 16.91
CA ASP A 108 6.54 23.95 17.28
C ASP A 108 5.78 25.23 16.90
#